data_AF-A0A8S1JY43-F1
#
_entry.id   AF-A0A8S1JY43-F1
#
_cell.length_a   1.000
_cell.length_b   1.000
_cell.length_c   1.000
_cell.angle_alpha   90.00
_cell.angle_beta   90.00
_cell.angle_gamma   90.00
#
_symmetry.space_group_name_H-M   'P 1'
#
loop_
_entity.id
_entity.type
_entity.pdbx_description
1 polymer ?
#
loop_
_entity_poly.entity_id
_entity_poly.type
_entity_poly.pdbx_seq_one_letter_code
_entity_poly.pdbx_strand_id
1 'polypeptide(L)'
;MPPKTQKQKEEEAARLAEEQRQREEEEEKQRKEMEKYKISKLNNTNLPLPITKFYIENVYPHPEPHKATIEYLHKLAEISNCKDQLRDIDFQITADILINDLIFAKSLKSLNDESIQVLVNILFLSFTNNNTKFSQELRYNNTIQQKNQITDAELFNNLLKTHAEIGYFRSMHILPIKDHFQIYLNHIDLIIQALKSDQRTLELHMDLQIDLPLQPLPLDEALIYRPYEQKAEDDGQIETVDQEDQQAPPEPTDEELLDPIIMEAIQRKLDLAKQELEEKIISRQKDMEEKLMSMATKKK
;
A
#
# COMPACT_ATOMS: atom_id res chain seq x y z
N MET A 1 8.10 37.17 -46.72
CA MET A 1 9.00 36.21 -46.05
C MET A 1 9.73 35.42 -47.13
N PRO A 2 11.07 35.35 -47.12
CA PRO A 2 11.79 34.57 -48.11
C PRO A 2 11.50 33.07 -47.89
N PRO A 3 11.31 32.28 -48.97
CA PRO A 3 11.02 30.86 -48.85
C PRO A 3 12.23 30.11 -48.26
N LYS A 4 11.99 29.25 -47.25
CA LYS A 4 13.01 28.35 -46.68
C LYS A 4 13.71 27.59 -47.80
N THR A 5 15.05 27.58 -47.79
CA THR A 5 15.88 26.86 -48.77
C THR A 5 15.61 25.36 -48.69
N GLN A 6 15.75 24.64 -49.81
CA GLN A 6 15.44 23.21 -49.93
C GLN A 6 16.19 22.36 -48.89
N LYS A 7 17.44 22.75 -48.58
CA LYS A 7 18.29 22.18 -47.52
C LYS A 7 17.71 22.32 -46.10
N GLN A 8 17.10 23.46 -45.79
CA GLN A 8 16.47 23.69 -44.48
C GLN A 8 15.20 22.86 -44.30
N LYS A 9 14.49 22.55 -45.40
CA LYS A 9 13.32 21.66 -45.37
C LYS A 9 13.72 20.19 -45.20
N GLU A 10 14.82 19.75 -45.81
CA GLU A 10 15.36 18.40 -45.65
C GLU A 10 15.91 18.17 -44.23
N GLU A 11 16.59 19.15 -43.66
CA GLU A 11 17.13 19.08 -42.29
C GLU A 11 16.01 19.12 -41.23
N GLU A 12 14.97 19.93 -41.43
CA GLU A 12 13.78 19.96 -40.56
C GLU A 12 12.97 18.66 -40.67
N ALA A 13 12.86 18.06 -41.86
CA ALA A 13 12.22 16.76 -42.08
C ALA A 13 13.02 15.59 -41.47
N ALA A 14 14.35 15.62 -41.55
CA ALA A 14 15.22 14.62 -40.91
C ALA A 14 15.11 14.69 -39.37
N ARG A 15 15.09 15.91 -38.81
CA ARG A 15 14.87 16.11 -37.36
C ARG A 15 13.51 15.62 -36.90
N LEU A 16 12.44 15.89 -37.67
CA LEU A 16 11.09 15.41 -37.38
C LEU A 16 10.99 13.87 -37.46
N ALA A 17 11.68 13.24 -38.41
CA ALA A 17 11.70 11.78 -38.55
C ALA A 17 12.46 11.09 -37.41
N GLU A 18 13.56 11.68 -36.93
CA GLU A 18 14.30 11.17 -35.78
C GLU A 18 13.54 11.38 -34.45
N GLU A 19 12.85 12.50 -34.30
CA GLU A 19 11.94 12.73 -33.17
C GLU A 19 10.75 11.75 -33.17
N GLN A 20 10.17 11.45 -34.35
CA GLN A 20 9.13 10.43 -34.48
C GLN A 20 9.64 9.04 -34.11
N ARG A 21 10.82 8.65 -34.58
CA ARG A 21 11.43 7.36 -34.21
C ARG A 21 11.66 7.23 -32.70
N GLN A 22 12.17 8.28 -32.07
CA GLN A 22 12.40 8.26 -30.61
C GLN A 22 11.07 8.12 -29.83
N ARG A 23 10.01 8.82 -30.27
CA ARG A 23 8.68 8.67 -29.66
C ARG A 23 8.12 7.25 -29.84
N GLU A 24 8.23 6.68 -31.04
CA GLU A 24 7.77 5.31 -31.31
C GLU A 24 8.53 4.26 -30.47
N GLU A 25 9.85 4.42 -30.33
CA GLU A 25 10.68 3.54 -29.49
C GLU A 25 10.32 3.66 -28.00
N GLU A 26 10.05 4.87 -27.51
CA GLU A 26 9.62 5.11 -26.13
C GLU A 26 8.21 4.56 -25.87
N GLU A 27 7.26 4.79 -26.77
CA GLU A 27 5.90 4.23 -26.69
C GLU A 27 5.94 2.69 -26.70
N GLU A 28 6.77 2.07 -27.54
CA GLU A 28 6.89 0.62 -27.58
C GLU A 28 7.50 0.08 -26.27
N LYS A 29 8.48 0.78 -25.70
CA LYS A 29 9.07 0.43 -24.40
C LYS A 29 8.03 0.51 -23.29
N GLN A 30 7.23 1.58 -23.25
CA GLN A 30 6.13 1.73 -22.29
C GLN A 30 5.08 0.63 -22.47
N ARG A 31 4.72 0.28 -23.71
CA ARG A 31 3.77 -0.79 -23.99
C ARG A 31 4.26 -2.16 -23.48
N LYS A 32 5.53 -2.50 -23.73
CA LYS A 32 6.16 -3.74 -23.25
C LYS A 32 6.23 -3.78 -21.72
N GLU A 33 6.46 -2.64 -21.08
CA GLU A 33 6.44 -2.55 -19.62
C GLU A 33 5.04 -2.82 -19.07
N MET A 34 4.02 -2.20 -19.65
CA MET A 34 2.62 -2.38 -19.24
C MET A 34 2.11 -3.81 -19.44
N GLU A 35 2.65 -4.53 -20.42
CA GLU A 35 2.31 -5.93 -20.69
C GLU A 35 2.61 -6.86 -19.51
N LYS A 36 3.64 -6.55 -18.70
CA LYS A 36 4.02 -7.31 -17.49
C LYS A 36 2.93 -7.36 -16.42
N TYR A 37 2.08 -6.33 -16.39
CA TYR A 37 1.02 -6.13 -15.40
C TYR A 37 -0.38 -6.37 -15.97
N LYS A 38 -0.46 -6.75 -17.25
CA LYS A 38 -1.73 -6.95 -17.93
C LYS A 38 -2.49 -8.11 -17.30
N ILE A 39 -3.65 -7.80 -16.70
CA ILE A 39 -4.54 -8.80 -16.11
C ILE A 39 -5.17 -9.62 -17.23
N SER A 40 -4.64 -10.82 -17.44
CA SER A 40 -5.22 -11.82 -18.34
C SER A 40 -6.29 -12.66 -17.65
N LYS A 41 -7.10 -13.40 -18.42
CA LYS A 41 -8.02 -14.41 -17.87
C LYS A 41 -7.60 -15.81 -18.29
N LEU A 42 -7.78 -16.78 -17.41
CA LEU A 42 -7.58 -18.19 -17.73
C LEU A 42 -8.68 -18.65 -18.69
N ASN A 43 -8.31 -19.15 -19.87
CA ASN A 43 -9.26 -19.45 -20.94
C ASN A 43 -10.39 -20.42 -20.54
N ASN A 44 -10.10 -21.38 -19.65
CA ASN A 44 -11.06 -22.44 -19.31
C ASN A 44 -12.04 -22.05 -18.19
N THR A 45 -11.68 -21.11 -17.32
CA THR A 45 -12.47 -20.74 -16.13
C THR A 45 -12.85 -19.27 -16.08
N ASN A 46 -12.33 -18.46 -17.00
CA ASN A 46 -12.39 -17.00 -16.96
C ASN A 46 -11.80 -16.39 -15.66
N LEU A 47 -10.96 -17.14 -14.92
CA LEU A 47 -10.25 -16.64 -13.73
C LEU A 47 -9.34 -15.47 -14.13
N PRO A 48 -9.55 -14.24 -13.63
CA PRO A 48 -8.61 -13.15 -13.79
C PRO A 48 -7.33 -13.49 -13.05
N LEU A 49 -6.20 -13.12 -13.65
CA LEU A 49 -4.87 -13.39 -13.15
C LEU A 49 -4.14 -12.06 -12.84
N PRO A 50 -4.57 -11.31 -11.82
CA PRO A 50 -3.90 -10.07 -11.41
C PRO A 50 -2.46 -10.29 -10.95
N ILE A 51 -2.17 -11.47 -10.42
CA ILE A 51 -0.80 -11.92 -10.13
C ILE A 51 -0.27 -12.62 -11.39
N THR A 52 0.50 -11.87 -12.18
CA THR A 52 0.97 -12.31 -13.50
C THR A 52 2.16 -13.28 -13.37
N LYS A 53 2.52 -13.94 -14.48
CA LYS A 53 3.73 -14.78 -14.53
C LYS A 53 5.00 -13.97 -14.22
N PHE A 54 5.02 -12.70 -14.65
CA PHE A 54 6.12 -11.78 -14.36
C PHE A 54 6.37 -11.67 -12.85
N TYR A 55 5.31 -11.61 -12.03
CA TYR A 55 5.45 -11.59 -10.57
C TYR A 55 6.20 -12.84 -10.05
N ILE A 56 5.77 -14.03 -10.46
CA ILE A 56 6.31 -15.32 -9.98
C ILE A 56 7.76 -15.54 -10.45
N GLU A 57 8.06 -15.13 -11.68
CA GLU A 57 9.34 -15.38 -12.35
C GLU A 57 10.40 -14.31 -12.08
N ASN A 58 10.00 -13.05 -11.82
CA ASN A 58 10.94 -11.92 -11.75
C ASN A 58 10.84 -11.10 -10.45
N VAL A 59 9.63 -10.93 -9.90
CA VAL A 59 9.43 -10.10 -8.69
C VAL A 59 9.73 -10.91 -7.42
N TYR A 60 9.12 -12.08 -7.27
CA TYR A 60 9.31 -12.94 -6.10
C TYR A 60 10.77 -13.42 -5.94
N PRO A 61 11.51 -13.80 -6.99
CA PRO A 61 12.91 -14.21 -6.85
C PRO A 61 13.89 -13.06 -6.63
N HIS A 62 13.43 -11.81 -6.60
CA HIS A 62 14.28 -10.64 -6.39
C HIS A 62 15.01 -10.71 -5.03
N PRO A 63 16.25 -10.18 -4.89
CA PRO A 63 16.98 -10.18 -3.62
C PRO A 63 16.24 -9.48 -2.47
N GLU A 64 15.42 -8.48 -2.81
CA GLU A 64 14.53 -7.77 -1.89
C GLU A 64 13.06 -8.05 -2.30
N PRO A 65 12.50 -9.24 -1.99
CA PRO A 65 11.21 -9.67 -2.54
C PRO A 65 10.05 -8.84 -1.99
N HIS A 66 10.14 -8.37 -0.74
CA HIS A 66 9.13 -7.52 -0.13
C HIS A 66 9.01 -6.16 -0.83
N LYS A 67 10.14 -5.47 -1.00
CA LYS A 67 10.19 -4.18 -1.70
C LYS A 67 9.72 -4.30 -3.16
N ALA A 68 10.21 -5.32 -3.88
CA ALA A 68 9.82 -5.56 -5.27
C ALA A 68 8.33 -5.90 -5.39
N THR A 69 7.76 -6.62 -4.42
CA THR A 69 6.32 -6.92 -4.38
C THR A 69 5.49 -5.66 -4.15
N ILE A 70 5.90 -4.77 -3.27
CA ILE A 70 5.23 -3.47 -3.04
C ILE A 70 5.24 -2.64 -4.33
N GLU A 71 6.40 -2.52 -4.99
CA GLU A 71 6.51 -1.80 -6.27
C GLU A 71 5.60 -2.40 -7.35
N TYR A 72 5.56 -3.73 -7.44
CA TYR A 72 4.65 -4.45 -8.34
C TYR A 72 3.18 -4.12 -8.03
N LEU A 73 2.77 -4.18 -6.75
CA LEU A 73 1.39 -3.89 -6.34
C LEU A 73 1.01 -2.42 -6.58
N HIS A 74 1.93 -1.48 -6.36
CA HIS A 74 1.70 -0.07 -6.70
C HIS A 74 1.43 0.10 -8.19
N LYS A 75 2.24 -0.53 -9.05
CA LYS A 75 2.05 -0.44 -10.50
C LYS A 75 0.76 -1.11 -10.95
N LEU A 76 0.44 -2.27 -10.38
CA LEU A 76 -0.82 -2.97 -10.64
C LEU A 76 -2.04 -2.12 -10.23
N ALA A 77 -1.99 -1.47 -9.07
CA ALA A 77 -3.06 -0.60 -8.58
C ALA A 77 -3.20 0.70 -9.39
N GLU A 78 -2.09 1.24 -9.91
CA GLU A 78 -2.09 2.38 -10.83
C GLU A 78 -2.82 2.03 -12.12
N ILE A 79 -2.46 0.89 -12.72
CA ILE A 79 -3.07 0.39 -13.96
C ILE A 79 -4.55 0.06 -13.77
N SER A 80 -4.92 -0.44 -12.59
CA SER A 80 -6.29 -0.82 -12.24
C SER A 80 -7.11 0.33 -11.66
N ASN A 81 -6.59 1.57 -11.68
CA ASN A 81 -7.25 2.79 -11.18
C ASN A 81 -7.77 2.70 -9.73
N CYS A 82 -7.06 1.98 -8.85
CA CYS A 82 -7.39 1.90 -7.43
C CYS A 82 -6.26 2.34 -6.50
N LYS A 83 -5.13 2.81 -7.04
CA LYS A 83 -3.98 3.28 -6.25
C LYS A 83 -4.38 4.34 -5.22
N ASP A 84 -5.21 5.32 -5.59
CA ASP A 84 -5.61 6.43 -4.71
C ASP A 84 -6.51 5.99 -3.53
N GLN A 85 -7.06 4.79 -3.59
CA GLN A 85 -7.90 4.20 -2.53
C GLN A 85 -7.08 3.40 -1.51
N LEU A 86 -5.82 3.08 -1.87
CA LEU A 86 -4.91 2.25 -1.09
C LEU A 86 -3.83 3.12 -0.44
N ARG A 87 -3.56 2.85 0.83
CA ARG A 87 -2.48 3.47 1.60
C ARG A 87 -1.22 2.61 1.53
N ASP A 88 -0.08 3.17 1.91
CA ASP A 88 1.20 2.44 1.97
C ASP A 88 1.12 1.19 2.86
N ILE A 89 0.43 1.28 4.01
CA ILE A 89 0.19 0.12 4.88
C ILE A 89 -0.66 -0.95 4.20
N ASP A 90 -1.60 -0.57 3.33
CA ASP A 90 -2.43 -1.53 2.60
C ASP A 90 -1.56 -2.31 1.59
N PHE A 91 -0.56 -1.66 0.97
CA PHE A 91 0.43 -2.30 0.11
C PHE A 91 1.38 -3.22 0.90
N GLN A 92 1.84 -2.82 2.08
CA GLN A 92 2.69 -3.65 2.95
C GLN A 92 1.97 -4.94 3.35
N ILE A 93 0.76 -4.82 3.91
CA ILE A 93 -0.05 -5.97 4.32
C ILE A 93 -0.31 -6.90 3.12
N THR A 94 -0.67 -6.34 1.97
CA THR A 94 -0.95 -7.13 0.76
C THR A 94 0.32 -7.83 0.25
N ALA A 95 1.49 -7.19 0.33
CA ALA A 95 2.76 -7.79 -0.06
C ALA A 95 3.13 -8.97 0.85
N ASP A 96 2.99 -8.83 2.15
CA ASP A 96 3.26 -9.91 3.12
C ASP A 96 2.34 -11.12 2.88
N ILE A 97 1.05 -10.87 2.68
CA ILE A 97 0.07 -11.92 2.37
C ILE A 97 0.48 -12.66 1.09
N LEU A 98 0.81 -11.93 0.03
CA LEU A 98 1.12 -12.50 -1.28
C LEU A 98 2.44 -13.30 -1.28
N ILE A 99 3.44 -12.83 -0.54
CA ILE A 99 4.71 -13.56 -0.36
C ILE A 99 4.46 -14.85 0.41
N ASN A 100 3.69 -14.81 1.49
CA ASN A 100 3.35 -15.99 2.28
C ASN A 100 2.54 -16.99 1.45
N ASP A 101 1.60 -16.53 0.62
CA ASP A 101 0.84 -17.37 -0.32
C ASP A 101 1.75 -18.07 -1.33
N LEU A 102 2.76 -17.37 -1.85
CA LEU A 102 3.72 -17.97 -2.78
C LEU A 102 4.64 -18.98 -2.10
N ILE A 103 5.13 -18.67 -0.89
CA ILE A 103 5.95 -19.59 -0.09
C ILE A 103 5.15 -20.87 0.16
N PHE A 104 3.89 -20.74 0.58
CA PHE A 104 2.98 -21.86 0.78
C PHE A 104 2.78 -22.65 -0.52
N ALA A 105 2.40 -21.98 -1.62
CA ALA A 105 2.14 -22.64 -2.90
C ALA A 105 3.35 -23.43 -3.42
N LYS A 106 4.56 -22.87 -3.28
CA LYS A 106 5.83 -23.53 -3.66
C LYS A 106 6.23 -24.65 -2.70
N SER A 107 5.78 -24.62 -1.45
CA SER A 107 6.02 -25.71 -0.48
C SER A 107 5.22 -26.98 -0.79
N LEU A 108 4.12 -26.86 -1.53
CA LEU A 108 3.28 -27.99 -1.87
C LEU A 108 3.95 -28.87 -2.96
N LYS A 109 4.21 -30.12 -2.59
CA LYS A 109 4.92 -31.08 -3.43
C LYS A 109 4.15 -31.39 -4.73
N SER A 110 4.83 -31.34 -5.87
CA SER A 110 4.29 -31.72 -7.20
C SER A 110 3.28 -30.75 -7.81
N LEU A 111 3.25 -29.49 -7.37
CA LEU A 111 2.57 -28.42 -8.07
C LEU A 111 3.48 -27.84 -9.16
N ASN A 112 2.94 -27.66 -10.37
CA ASN A 112 3.64 -27.01 -11.47
C ASN A 112 3.43 -25.48 -11.42
N ASP A 113 4.22 -24.72 -12.18
CA ASP A 113 4.18 -23.25 -12.15
C ASP A 113 2.79 -22.69 -12.52
N GLU A 114 2.07 -23.36 -13.43
CA GLU A 114 0.73 -22.95 -13.82
C GLU A 114 -0.28 -23.12 -12.68
N SER A 115 -0.27 -24.25 -11.99
CA SER A 115 -1.13 -24.48 -10.83
C SER A 115 -0.74 -23.60 -9.63
N ILE A 116 0.55 -23.26 -9.47
CA ILE A 116 1.00 -22.26 -8.49
C ILE A 116 0.39 -20.90 -8.82
N GLN A 117 0.47 -20.47 -10.08
CA GLN A 117 -0.14 -19.22 -10.53
C GLN A 117 -1.65 -19.20 -10.27
N VAL A 118 -2.36 -20.29 -10.58
CA VAL A 118 -3.79 -20.42 -10.31
C VAL A 118 -4.07 -20.33 -8.81
N LEU A 119 -3.33 -21.06 -7.98
CA LEU A 119 -3.54 -21.06 -6.52
C LEU A 119 -3.36 -19.68 -5.91
N VAL A 120 -2.26 -18.99 -6.24
CA VAL A 120 -1.97 -17.65 -5.71
C VAL A 120 -3.04 -16.65 -6.14
N ASN A 121 -3.53 -16.73 -7.39
CA ASN A 121 -4.62 -15.87 -7.83
C ASN A 121 -5.94 -16.20 -7.14
N ILE A 122 -6.25 -17.48 -6.87
CA ILE A 122 -7.44 -17.86 -6.09
C ILE A 122 -7.37 -17.22 -4.69
N LEU A 123 -6.24 -17.33 -4.00
CA LEU A 123 -6.04 -16.77 -2.66
C LEU A 123 -6.15 -15.23 -2.67
N PHE A 124 -5.47 -14.57 -3.61
CA PHE A 124 -5.53 -13.11 -3.77
C PHE A 124 -6.94 -12.59 -4.10
N LEU A 125 -7.67 -13.27 -4.98
CA LEU A 125 -9.04 -12.90 -5.33
C LEU A 125 -10.00 -13.08 -4.16
N SER A 126 -9.85 -14.16 -3.40
CA SER A 126 -10.60 -14.37 -2.17
C SER A 126 -10.31 -13.30 -1.12
N PHE A 127 -9.05 -12.88 -0.98
CA PHE A 127 -8.65 -11.79 -0.07
C PHE A 127 -9.25 -10.43 -0.46
N THR A 128 -9.29 -10.11 -1.76
CA THR A 128 -9.75 -8.80 -2.25
C THR A 128 -11.25 -8.71 -2.53
N ASN A 129 -11.99 -9.82 -2.48
CA ASN A 129 -13.37 -9.94 -2.92
C ASN A 129 -14.33 -8.94 -2.24
N ASN A 130 -14.33 -8.89 -0.90
CA ASN A 130 -15.21 -7.99 -0.14
C ASN A 130 -14.54 -6.66 0.28
N ASN A 131 -13.30 -6.41 -0.15
CA ASN A 131 -12.59 -5.19 0.18
C ASN A 131 -12.87 -4.09 -0.85
N THR A 132 -13.59 -3.05 -0.43
CA THR A 132 -14.07 -1.94 -1.28
C THR A 132 -12.94 -1.11 -1.92
N LYS A 133 -11.72 -1.12 -1.36
CA LYS A 133 -10.58 -0.34 -1.88
C LYS A 133 -9.98 -0.89 -3.17
N PHE A 134 -10.15 -2.19 -3.44
CA PHE A 134 -9.63 -2.81 -4.66
C PHE A 134 -10.56 -2.59 -5.86
N SER A 135 -9.99 -2.45 -7.07
CA SER A 135 -10.78 -2.23 -8.28
C SER A 135 -11.64 -3.44 -8.65
N GLN A 136 -12.66 -3.23 -9.50
CA GLN A 136 -13.49 -4.34 -9.99
C GLN A 136 -12.71 -5.27 -10.94
N GLU A 137 -11.71 -4.76 -11.66
CA GLU A 137 -10.85 -5.56 -12.55
C GLU A 137 -10.00 -6.56 -11.78
N LEU A 138 -9.57 -6.19 -10.56
CA LEU A 138 -8.90 -7.10 -9.64
C LEU A 138 -9.85 -8.13 -9.04
N ARG A 139 -11.17 -7.87 -9.03
CA ARG A 139 -12.17 -8.78 -8.46
C ARG A 139 -12.69 -9.77 -9.49
N TYR A 140 -13.10 -10.94 -9.00
CA TYR A 140 -13.71 -11.98 -9.82
C TYR A 140 -15.14 -11.64 -10.32
N ASN A 141 -15.72 -10.50 -9.93
CA ASN A 141 -17.17 -10.26 -10.01
C ASN A 141 -17.62 -9.18 -11.03
N ASN A 142 -17.26 -9.36 -12.31
CA ASN A 142 -17.95 -8.66 -13.40
C ASN A 142 -19.02 -9.53 -14.10
N THR A 143 -19.15 -10.81 -13.74
CA THR A 143 -20.17 -11.73 -14.29
C THR A 143 -21.29 -12.08 -13.30
N ILE A 144 -21.08 -11.85 -12.00
CA ILE A 144 -22.05 -12.10 -10.93
C ILE A 144 -22.44 -10.76 -10.27
N GLN A 145 -22.78 -9.77 -11.09
CA GLN A 145 -23.56 -8.65 -10.58
C GLN A 145 -25.01 -9.16 -10.46
N GLN A 146 -25.56 -9.05 -9.25
CA GLN A 146 -27.00 -9.21 -8.92
C GLN A 146 -27.53 -10.59 -8.50
N LYS A 147 -26.94 -11.24 -7.49
CA LYS A 147 -27.70 -11.95 -6.41
C LYS A 147 -26.74 -12.50 -5.34
N ASN A 148 -26.88 -11.97 -4.13
CA ASN A 148 -26.19 -12.31 -2.88
C ASN A 148 -24.69 -11.96 -2.82
N GLN A 149 -24.29 -11.24 -1.76
CA GLN A 149 -22.88 -11.00 -1.42
C GLN A 149 -22.23 -12.35 -1.11
N ILE A 150 -21.47 -12.91 -2.05
CA ILE A 150 -20.71 -14.15 -1.85
C ILE A 150 -19.60 -13.84 -0.83
N THR A 151 -19.55 -14.62 0.25
CA THR A 151 -18.49 -14.51 1.26
C THR A 151 -17.13 -14.94 0.70
N ASP A 152 -16.04 -14.47 1.29
CA ASP A 152 -14.68 -14.81 0.82
C ASP A 152 -14.43 -16.34 0.87
N ALA A 153 -15.02 -17.01 1.85
CA ALA A 153 -14.99 -18.47 1.99
C ALA A 153 -15.79 -19.20 0.92
N GLU A 154 -16.97 -18.71 0.55
CA GLU A 154 -17.76 -19.29 -0.55
C GLU A 154 -17.05 -19.10 -1.89
N LEU A 155 -16.52 -17.91 -2.15
CA LEU A 155 -15.74 -17.64 -3.36
C LEU A 155 -14.53 -18.58 -3.43
N PHE A 156 -13.75 -18.68 -2.36
CA PHE A 156 -12.60 -19.56 -2.27
C PHE A 156 -12.97 -21.01 -2.56
N ASN A 157 -13.99 -21.55 -1.88
CA ASN A 157 -14.40 -22.94 -2.05
C ASN A 157 -14.91 -23.21 -3.48
N ASN A 158 -15.63 -22.27 -4.07
CA ASN A 158 -16.10 -22.38 -5.46
C ASN A 158 -14.93 -22.39 -6.45
N LEU A 159 -13.98 -21.46 -6.29
CA LEU A 159 -12.79 -21.38 -7.14
C LEU A 159 -11.90 -22.62 -6.99
N LEU A 160 -11.63 -23.05 -5.76
CA LEU A 160 -10.84 -24.24 -5.47
C LEU A 160 -11.48 -25.48 -6.09
N LYS A 161 -12.79 -25.67 -5.91
CA LYS A 161 -13.53 -26.79 -6.49
C LYS A 161 -13.44 -26.79 -8.02
N THR A 162 -13.75 -25.65 -8.65
CA THR A 162 -13.72 -25.50 -10.11
C THR A 162 -12.34 -25.85 -10.69
N HIS A 163 -11.27 -25.35 -10.09
CA HIS A 163 -9.92 -25.59 -10.60
C HIS A 163 -9.37 -26.97 -10.22
N ALA A 164 -9.85 -27.58 -9.14
CA ALA A 164 -9.59 -28.98 -8.82
C ALA A 164 -10.25 -29.93 -9.85
N GLU A 165 -11.49 -29.66 -10.25
CA GLU A 165 -12.21 -30.45 -11.27
C GLU A 165 -11.52 -30.39 -12.65
N ILE A 166 -10.87 -29.27 -12.97
CA ILE A 166 -10.10 -29.09 -14.22
C ILE A 166 -8.72 -29.76 -14.15
N GLY A 167 -8.27 -30.14 -12.95
CA GLY A 167 -7.02 -30.89 -12.76
C GLY A 167 -5.82 -30.06 -12.32
N TYR A 168 -6.00 -28.78 -11.96
CA TYR A 168 -4.90 -27.97 -11.41
C TYR A 168 -4.45 -28.50 -10.04
N PHE A 169 -5.37 -29.06 -9.26
CA PHE A 169 -5.11 -29.54 -7.91
C PHE A 169 -5.48 -31.01 -7.77
N ARG A 170 -4.56 -31.81 -7.23
CA ARG A 170 -4.81 -33.21 -6.84
C ARG A 170 -5.47 -33.25 -5.47
N SER A 171 -6.17 -34.34 -5.16
CA SER A 171 -6.84 -34.55 -3.87
C SER A 171 -5.90 -34.33 -2.66
N MET A 172 -4.61 -34.71 -2.78
CA MET A 172 -3.60 -34.49 -1.75
C MET A 172 -3.29 -33.02 -1.46
N HIS A 173 -3.57 -32.10 -2.40
CA HIS A 173 -3.31 -30.66 -2.21
C HIS A 173 -4.51 -29.94 -1.56
N ILE A 174 -5.72 -30.49 -1.67
CA ILE A 174 -6.96 -29.77 -1.30
C ILE A 174 -7.01 -29.46 0.19
N LEU A 175 -6.66 -30.42 1.06
CA LEU A 175 -6.70 -30.19 2.51
C LEU A 175 -5.66 -29.14 2.94
N PRO A 176 -4.37 -29.23 2.57
CA PRO A 176 -3.39 -28.18 2.86
C PRO A 176 -3.81 -26.78 2.38
N ILE A 177 -4.38 -26.68 1.18
CA ILE A 177 -4.85 -25.40 0.61
C ILE A 177 -5.98 -24.82 1.46
N LYS A 178 -6.92 -25.65 1.92
CA LYS A 178 -8.01 -25.22 2.81
C LYS A 178 -7.49 -24.80 4.18
N ASP A 179 -6.54 -25.54 4.74
CA ASP A 179 -5.98 -25.23 6.05
C ASP A 179 -5.23 -23.89 6.03
N HIS A 180 -4.44 -23.63 4.99
CA HIS A 180 -3.79 -22.34 4.77
C HIS A 180 -4.80 -21.20 4.63
N PHE A 181 -5.87 -21.40 3.85
CA PHE A 181 -6.93 -20.39 3.72
C PHE A 181 -7.68 -20.14 5.03
N GLN A 182 -7.86 -21.16 5.87
CA GLN A 182 -8.50 -20.99 7.18
C GLN A 182 -7.68 -20.10 8.10
N ILE A 183 -6.34 -20.13 8.01
CA ILE A 183 -5.47 -19.18 8.74
C ILE A 183 -5.80 -17.74 8.31
N TYR A 184 -5.95 -17.48 7.01
CA TYR A 184 -6.39 -16.16 6.54
C TYR A 184 -7.75 -15.76 7.10
N LEU A 185 -8.74 -16.64 7.05
CA LEU A 185 -10.07 -16.33 7.61
C LEU A 185 -10.01 -16.02 9.11
N ASN A 186 -9.18 -16.72 9.87
CA ASN A 186 -9.02 -16.46 11.31
C ASN A 186 -8.38 -15.10 11.60
N HIS A 187 -7.58 -14.57 10.68
CA HIS A 187 -6.94 -13.27 10.79
C HIS A 187 -7.61 -12.18 9.95
N ILE A 188 -8.67 -12.51 9.20
CA ILE A 188 -9.26 -11.59 8.22
C ILE A 188 -9.91 -10.40 8.90
N ASP A 189 -10.50 -10.58 10.08
CA ASP A 189 -11.08 -9.48 10.85
C ASP A 189 -10.01 -8.51 11.34
N LEU A 190 -8.85 -9.00 11.77
CA LEU A 190 -7.70 -8.17 12.15
C LEU A 190 -7.13 -7.42 10.94
N ILE A 191 -7.00 -8.12 9.81
CA ILE A 191 -6.52 -7.53 8.56
C ILE A 191 -7.51 -6.47 8.05
N ILE A 192 -8.81 -6.78 8.03
CA ILE A 192 -9.87 -5.84 7.66
C ILE A 192 -9.93 -4.67 8.64
N GLN A 193 -9.72 -4.89 9.94
CA GLN A 193 -9.62 -3.83 10.93
C GLN A 193 -8.42 -2.92 10.64
N ALA A 194 -7.23 -3.45 10.36
CA ALA A 194 -6.07 -2.64 9.97
C ALA A 194 -6.31 -1.85 8.67
N LEU A 195 -7.02 -2.45 7.72
CA LEU A 195 -7.42 -1.83 6.44
C LEU A 195 -8.51 -0.75 6.63
N LYS A 196 -9.40 -0.88 7.62
CA LYS A 196 -10.49 0.05 7.94
C LYS A 196 -10.11 1.11 8.96
N SER A 197 -9.16 0.82 9.86
CA SER A 197 -8.74 1.76 10.88
C SER A 197 -8.03 2.90 10.19
N ASP A 198 -8.69 4.04 10.11
CA ASP A 198 -8.09 5.33 9.84
C ASP A 198 -7.16 5.71 11.01
N GLN A 199 -6.06 4.97 11.18
CA GLN A 199 -4.98 5.38 12.08
C GLN A 199 -4.49 6.79 11.71
N ARG A 200 -4.70 7.22 10.46
CA ARG A 200 -4.47 8.59 10.01
C ARG A 200 -5.31 9.65 10.76
N THR A 201 -6.51 9.33 11.23
CA THR A 201 -7.32 10.27 12.05
C THR A 201 -6.81 10.37 13.48
N LEU A 202 -6.21 9.29 14.02
CA LEU A 202 -5.58 9.26 15.34
C LEU A 202 -4.20 9.93 15.32
N GLU A 203 -3.40 9.70 14.28
CA GLU A 203 -2.13 10.39 14.02
C GLU A 203 -2.36 11.88 13.77
N LEU A 204 -3.34 12.27 12.93
CA LEU A 204 -3.71 13.69 12.80
C LEU A 204 -4.25 14.29 14.10
N HIS A 205 -5.00 13.54 14.92
CA HIS A 205 -5.47 14.03 16.23
C HIS A 205 -4.31 14.25 17.19
N MET A 206 -3.34 13.34 17.21
CA MET A 206 -2.13 13.46 18.02
C MET A 206 -1.25 14.60 17.53
N ASP A 207 -1.02 14.74 16.22
CA ASP A 207 -0.23 15.83 15.65
C ASP A 207 -0.90 17.20 15.86
N LEU A 208 -2.23 17.30 15.70
CA LEU A 208 -2.99 18.52 16.03
C LEU A 208 -3.00 18.84 17.54
N GLN A 209 -2.85 17.84 18.41
CA GLN A 209 -2.72 18.02 19.86
C GLN A 209 -1.30 18.37 20.30
N ILE A 210 -0.28 18.05 19.50
CA ILE A 210 1.12 18.43 19.74
C ILE A 210 1.37 19.89 19.30
N ASP A 211 0.67 20.37 18.26
CA ASP A 211 0.82 21.74 17.72
C ASP A 211 0.01 22.83 18.43
N LEU A 212 -0.95 22.48 19.30
CA LEU A 212 -1.55 23.43 20.23
C LEU A 212 -1.20 23.03 21.67
N PRO A 213 -0.35 23.78 22.40
CA PRO A 213 -0.18 23.54 23.82
C PRO A 213 -1.55 23.70 24.49
N LEU A 214 -2.04 22.62 25.11
CA LEU A 214 -3.21 22.64 25.97
C LEU A 214 -3.07 23.83 26.92
N GLN A 215 -4.08 24.71 26.96
CA GLN A 215 -4.13 25.71 28.03
C GLN A 215 -4.01 24.96 29.36
N PRO A 216 -3.10 25.39 30.26
CA PRO A 216 -2.98 24.73 31.55
C PRO A 216 -4.34 24.82 32.24
N LEU A 217 -4.94 23.67 32.52
CA LEU A 217 -6.13 23.57 33.34
C LEU A 217 -5.82 24.21 34.71
N PRO A 218 -6.75 24.98 35.30
CA PRO A 218 -6.57 25.50 36.65
C PRO A 218 -6.26 24.34 37.60
N LEU A 219 -5.34 24.56 38.55
CA LEU A 219 -4.85 23.54 39.49
C LEU A 219 -5.99 22.80 40.23
N ASP A 220 -7.15 23.44 40.30
CA ASP A 220 -8.40 22.98 40.92
C ASP A 220 -8.95 21.71 40.26
N GLU A 221 -8.62 21.45 38.99
CA GLU A 221 -9.04 20.26 38.22
C GLU A 221 -7.94 19.21 38.02
N ALA A 222 -6.76 19.41 38.60
CA ALA A 222 -5.71 18.39 38.63
C ALA A 222 -6.14 17.25 39.55
N LEU A 223 -6.72 16.19 38.97
CA LEU A 223 -6.94 14.91 39.64
C LEU A 223 -5.60 14.42 40.22
N ILE A 224 -5.44 14.60 41.53
CA ILE A 224 -4.35 14.04 42.32
C ILE A 224 -4.40 12.53 42.11
N TYR A 225 -3.40 11.99 41.41
CA TYR A 225 -3.21 10.56 41.27
C TYR A 225 -3.05 9.96 42.67
N ARG A 226 -4.10 9.31 43.19
CA ARG A 226 -3.97 8.42 44.34
C ARG A 226 -3.51 7.07 43.81
N PRO A 227 -2.31 6.59 44.18
CA PRO A 227 -1.88 5.26 43.79
C PRO A 227 -2.90 4.24 44.29
N TYR A 228 -3.23 3.28 43.43
CA TYR A 228 -4.00 2.11 43.80
C TYR A 228 -3.25 1.34 44.91
N GLU A 229 -3.82 1.27 46.11
CA GLU A 229 -3.32 0.40 47.17
C GLU A 229 -3.56 -1.06 46.77
N GLN A 230 -2.52 -1.72 46.25
CA GLN A 230 -2.46 -3.17 46.20
C GLN A 230 -2.30 -3.71 47.62
N LYS A 231 -3.33 -4.39 48.13
CA LYS A 231 -3.16 -5.30 49.27
C LYS A 231 -2.37 -6.52 48.78
N ALA A 232 -1.07 -6.53 49.07
CA ALA A 232 -0.27 -7.74 49.11
C ALA A 232 -0.28 -8.25 50.55
N GLU A 233 -0.74 -9.49 50.74
CA GLU A 233 -0.41 -10.26 51.94
C GLU A 233 1.03 -10.77 51.79
N ASP A 234 1.87 -10.21 52.66
CA ASP A 234 3.04 -10.77 53.36
C ASP A 234 3.87 -11.89 52.74
N ASP A 235 5.14 -11.55 52.45
CA ASP A 235 6.33 -11.91 53.23
C ASP A 235 7.50 -11.98 52.23
N GLY A 236 8.58 -11.22 52.28
CA GLY A 236 9.21 -10.50 53.37
C GLY A 236 10.69 -10.39 53.00
N GLN A 237 11.25 -9.18 53.08
CA GLN A 237 12.65 -8.82 53.38
C GLN A 237 13.05 -7.55 52.63
N ILE A 238 13.10 -6.47 53.41
CA ILE A 238 13.69 -5.19 53.08
C ILE A 238 15.10 -5.23 53.67
N GLU A 239 16.12 -4.98 52.84
CA GLU A 239 17.36 -4.34 53.31
C GLU A 239 17.53 -3.02 52.54
N THR A 240 17.43 -1.96 53.31
CA THR A 240 17.83 -0.57 53.05
C THR A 240 19.32 -0.48 52.75
N VAL A 241 19.77 0.47 51.90
CA VAL A 241 20.72 1.55 52.26
C VAL A 241 20.70 2.64 51.16
N ASP A 242 20.82 3.87 51.68
CA ASP A 242 20.85 5.23 51.16
C ASP A 242 21.75 5.63 49.96
N GLN A 243 21.21 6.63 49.25
CA GLN A 243 21.77 7.93 48.83
C GLN A 243 22.95 8.08 47.84
N GLU A 244 22.69 9.03 46.93
CA GLU A 244 23.61 9.98 46.29
C GLU A 244 24.57 9.44 45.21
N ASP A 245 24.26 9.71 43.94
CA ASP A 245 25.08 10.66 43.18
C ASP A 245 24.37 11.20 41.93
N GLN A 246 24.41 12.52 41.79
CA GLN A 246 24.03 13.24 40.59
C GLN A 246 25.06 12.95 39.49
N GLN A 247 24.63 12.35 38.38
CA GLN A 247 25.39 12.42 37.14
C GLN A 247 24.60 13.23 36.11
N ALA A 248 25.20 14.36 35.75
CA ALA A 248 24.82 15.23 34.65
C ALA A 248 24.68 14.43 33.33
N PRO A 249 23.81 14.86 32.41
CA PRO A 249 23.77 14.29 31.07
C PRO A 249 25.15 14.44 30.39
N PRO A 250 25.59 13.44 29.61
CA PRO A 250 26.88 13.50 28.94
C PRO A 250 26.94 14.67 27.95
N GLU A 251 28.09 15.33 27.92
CA GLU A 251 28.42 16.40 26.97
C GLU A 251 28.22 15.93 25.51
N PRO A 252 27.75 16.81 24.62
CA PRO A 252 27.69 16.50 23.20
C PRO A 252 29.11 16.47 22.64
N THR A 253 29.54 15.30 22.18
CA THR A 253 30.78 15.14 21.43
C THR A 253 30.62 15.69 20.02
N ASP A 254 31.49 16.66 19.70
CA ASP A 254 31.95 17.13 18.40
C ASP A 254 30.92 17.23 17.25
N GLU A 255 30.37 18.43 17.10
CA GLU A 255 29.71 18.91 15.89
C GLU A 255 30.67 18.87 14.71
N GLU A 256 30.51 17.88 13.81
CA GLU A 256 30.95 18.03 12.43
C GLU A 256 30.16 19.18 11.80
N LEU A 257 30.77 20.36 11.76
CA LEU A 257 30.30 21.54 11.04
C LEU A 257 29.91 21.13 9.60
N LEU A 258 28.61 21.03 9.34
CA LEU A 258 28.05 20.87 8.00
C LEU A 258 28.55 22.02 7.12
N ASP A 259 29.21 21.67 6.02
CA ASP A 259 29.78 22.59 5.04
C ASP A 259 28.76 23.70 4.69
N PRO A 260 29.10 25.00 4.80
CA PRO A 260 28.15 26.11 4.62
C PRO A 260 27.37 26.05 3.29
N ILE A 261 27.92 25.41 2.25
CA ILE A 261 27.23 25.18 0.98
C ILE A 261 26.06 24.18 1.13
N ILE A 262 26.23 23.15 1.96
CA ILE A 262 25.21 22.14 2.23
C ILE A 262 24.11 22.73 3.11
N MET A 263 24.45 23.55 4.11
CA MET A 263 23.45 24.27 4.90
C MET A 263 22.63 25.23 4.03
N GLU A 264 23.26 25.96 3.10
CA GLU A 264 22.52 26.86 2.20
C GLU A 264 21.61 26.08 1.23
N ALA A 265 22.04 24.91 0.76
CA ALA A 265 21.23 24.03 -0.07
C ALA A 265 20.04 23.42 0.69
N ILE A 266 20.24 23.04 1.96
CA ILE A 266 19.17 22.56 2.85
C ILE A 266 18.19 23.69 3.13
N GLN A 267 18.67 24.90 3.44
CA GLN A 267 17.83 26.06 3.72
C GLN A 267 16.96 26.43 2.50
N ARG A 268 17.53 26.47 1.29
CA ARG A 268 16.75 26.73 0.06
C ARG A 268 15.70 25.65 -0.21
N LYS A 269 15.99 24.38 0.07
CA LYS A 269 14.99 23.30 -0.07
C LYS A 269 13.88 23.43 0.98
N LEU A 270 14.23 23.85 2.20
CA LEU A 270 13.27 24.11 3.27
C LEU A 270 12.35 25.29 2.93
N ASP A 271 12.90 26.36 2.36
CA ASP A 271 12.12 27.53 1.95
C ASP A 271 11.21 27.22 0.75
N LEU A 272 11.67 26.44 -0.22
CA LEU A 272 10.83 25.93 -1.33
C LEU A 272 9.69 25.04 -0.82
N ALA A 273 9.99 24.13 0.11
CA ALA A 273 8.98 23.25 0.69
C ALA A 273 7.93 24.04 1.50
N LYS A 274 8.34 25.09 2.22
CA LYS A 274 7.42 25.99 2.92
C LYS A 274 6.51 26.73 1.94
N GLN A 275 7.07 27.24 0.84
CA GLN A 275 6.31 27.97 -0.16
C GLN A 275 5.27 27.06 -0.87
N GLU A 276 5.64 25.82 -1.19
CA GLU A 276 4.72 24.83 -1.76
C GLU A 276 3.59 24.44 -0.78
N LEU A 277 3.92 24.40 0.52
CA LEU A 277 2.95 24.07 1.56
C LEU A 277 1.97 25.22 1.80
N GLU A 278 2.42 26.47 1.78
CA GLU A 278 1.56 27.66 1.82
C GLU A 278 0.63 27.73 0.60
N GLU A 279 1.12 27.47 -0.60
CA GLU A 279 0.30 27.40 -1.82
C GLU A 279 -0.78 26.31 -1.73
N LYS A 280 -0.43 25.13 -1.20
CA LYS A 280 -1.39 24.03 -0.97
C LYS A 280 -2.45 24.40 0.07
N ILE A 281 -2.08 25.09 1.14
CA ILE A 281 -3.03 25.54 2.16
C ILE A 281 -4.01 26.56 1.56
N ILE A 282 -3.51 27.55 0.81
CA ILE A 282 -4.34 28.58 0.16
C ILE A 282 -5.30 27.95 -0.86
N SER A 283 -4.81 27.02 -1.69
CA SER A 283 -5.65 26.27 -2.63
C SER A 283 -6.76 25.50 -1.92
N ARG A 284 -6.45 24.85 -0.80
CA ARG A 284 -7.41 24.05 -0.04
C ARG A 284 -8.47 24.91 0.67
N GLN A 285 -8.09 26.09 1.14
CA GLN A 285 -9.02 27.07 1.70
C GLN A 285 -9.98 27.58 0.62
N LYS A 286 -9.47 27.89 -0.58
CA LYS A 286 -10.30 28.33 -1.71
C LYS A 286 -11.31 27.26 -2.15
N ASP A 287 -10.87 26.00 -2.22
CA ASP A 287 -11.75 24.86 -2.52
C ASP A 287 -12.84 24.65 -1.46
N MET A 288 -12.53 24.90 -0.18
CA MET A 288 -13.53 24.85 0.90
C MET A 288 -14.53 26.00 0.81
N GLU A 289 -14.08 27.21 0.52
CA GLU A 289 -14.96 28.37 0.34
C GLU A 289 -15.91 28.19 -0.86
N GLU A 290 -15.41 27.67 -1.99
CA GLU A 290 -16.23 27.35 -3.17
C GLU A 290 -17.26 26.25 -2.84
N LYS A 291 -16.86 25.21 -2.11
CA LYS A 291 -17.79 24.16 -1.65
C LYS A 291 -18.86 24.72 -0.72
N LEU A 292 -18.51 25.57 0.25
CA LEU A 292 -19.46 26.21 1.17
C LEU A 292 -20.45 27.13 0.42
N MET A 293 -19.97 27.92 -0.55
CA MET A 293 -20.81 28.78 -1.40
C MET A 293 -21.75 27.96 -2.30
N SER A 294 -21.30 26.81 -2.82
CA SER A 294 -22.15 25.89 -3.60
C SER A 294 -23.24 25.22 -2.75
N MET A 295 -22.97 24.98 -1.46
CA MET A 295 -23.95 24.43 -0.53
C MET A 295 -24.97 25.48 -0.06
N ALA A 296 -24.55 26.74 0.07
CA ALA A 296 -25.44 27.85 0.41
C ALA A 296 -26.43 28.21 -0.72
N THR A 297 -26.00 28.06 -1.99
CA THR A 297 -26.84 28.35 -3.16
C THR A 297 -27.84 27.24 -3.51
N LYS A 298 -27.58 25.98 -3.11
CA LYS A 298 -28.53 24.85 -3.26
C LYS A 298 -29.71 24.85 -2.28
N LYS A 299 -29.77 25.80 -1.35
CA LYS A 299 -30.83 25.92 -0.33
C LYS A 299 -31.94 26.95 -0.67
N LYS A 300 -32.06 27.38 -1.92
CA LYS A 300 -33.18 28.21 -2.42
C LYS A 300 -34.00 27.48 -3.47
#